data_AF-A0A1R1SIX3-F1
#
_entry.id   AF-A0A1R1SIX3-F1
#
_cell.length_a   1.000
_cell.length_b   1.000
_cell.length_c   1.000
_cell.angle_alpha   90.00
_cell.angle_beta   90.00
_cell.angle_gamma   90.00
#
_symmetry.space_group_name_H-M   'P 1'
#
loop_
_entity.id
_entity.type
_entity.pdbx_description
1 polymer ?
#
loop_
_entity_poly.entity_id
_entity_poly.type
_entity_poly.pdbx_seq_one_letter_code
_entity_poly.pdbx_strand_id
1 'polypeptide(L)'
;MPLSESAAAAIRAHHEEFPPAEVEIEDRTDPRNPTWRKARLLFVSEAGGAIRRGSWSKVWARHVQRTNKALAAAGSPLRVPADATLHDLRHFYASVLIKHGASVKKVQRRLGHAKPSITLDLYVHLWEDDEDETAELIDKILC
;
A
#
# COMPACT_ATOMS: atom_id res chain seq x y z
N MET A 1 11.43 5.72 3.90
CA MET A 1 10.93 4.38 4.23
C MET A 1 11.76 3.38 3.44
N PRO A 2 12.34 2.32 4.03
CA PRO A 2 13.08 1.34 3.23
C PRO A 2 12.11 0.61 2.29
N LEU A 3 12.46 0.56 1.00
CA LEU A 3 11.74 -0.22 -0.01
C LEU A 3 12.32 -1.63 -0.05
N SER A 4 11.46 -2.62 -0.33
CA SER A 4 11.96 -3.95 -0.67
C SER A 4 12.68 -3.90 -2.02
N GLU A 5 13.61 -4.83 -2.25
CA GLU A 5 14.35 -4.87 -3.52
C GLU A 5 13.40 -5.05 -4.72
N SER A 6 12.36 -5.86 -4.57
CA SER A 6 11.33 -6.05 -5.60
C SER A 6 10.59 -4.73 -5.92
N ALA A 7 10.19 -3.96 -4.90
CA ALA A 7 9.52 -2.68 -5.12
C ALA A 7 10.46 -1.65 -5.74
N ALA A 8 11.72 -1.61 -5.29
CA ALA A 8 12.73 -0.73 -5.85
C ALA A 8 13.04 -1.08 -7.32
N ALA A 9 13.16 -2.37 -7.65
CA ALA A 9 13.35 -2.84 -9.02
C ALA A 9 12.18 -2.47 -9.93
N ALA A 10 10.94 -2.65 -9.47
CA ALA A 10 9.75 -2.25 -10.23
C ALA A 10 9.71 -0.74 -10.50
N ILE A 11 10.08 0.09 -9.51
CA ILE A 11 10.17 1.55 -9.68
C ILE A 11 11.28 1.92 -10.68
N ARG A 12 12.43 1.26 -10.63
CA ARG A 12 13.53 1.51 -11.58
C ARG A 12 13.15 1.14 -13.01
N ALA A 13 12.58 -0.04 -13.21
CA ALA A 13 12.09 -0.47 -14.52
C ALA A 13 11.05 0.50 -15.08
N HIS A 14 10.10 0.94 -14.24
CA HIS A 14 9.13 1.97 -14.63
C HIS A 14 9.81 3.29 -15.00
N HIS A 15 10.80 3.74 -14.23
CA HIS A 15 11.52 4.99 -14.51
C HIS A 15 12.30 4.93 -15.84
N GLU A 16 12.85 3.77 -16.21
CA GLU A 16 13.56 3.56 -17.47
C GLU A 16 12.61 3.55 -18.67
N GLU A 17 11.48 2.85 -18.56
CA GLU A 17 10.49 2.75 -19.63
C GLU A 17 9.64 4.03 -19.77
N PHE A 18 9.33 4.68 -18.65
CA PHE A 18 8.52 5.89 -18.55
C PHE A 18 9.26 6.97 -17.75
N PRO A 19 10.15 7.74 -18.39
CA PRO A 19 10.91 8.79 -17.72
C PRO A 19 10.00 9.80 -16.99
N PRO A 20 10.36 10.25 -15.78
CA PRO A 20 9.54 11.19 -15.02
C PRO A 20 9.35 12.51 -15.77
N ALA A 21 8.10 12.96 -15.88
CA ALA A 21 7.72 14.16 -16.60
C ALA A 21 7.45 15.33 -15.65
N GLU A 22 7.78 16.55 -16.09
CA GLU A 22 7.36 17.76 -15.40
C GLU A 22 5.90 18.08 -15.73
N VAL A 23 5.09 18.21 -14.68
CA VAL A 23 3.66 18.46 -14.78
C VAL A 23 3.29 19.60 -13.84
N GLU A 24 2.45 20.51 -14.30
CA GLU A 24 1.82 21.50 -13.42
C GLU A 24 0.74 20.82 -12.57
N ILE A 25 0.92 20.89 -11.26
CA ILE A 25 -0.02 20.34 -10.29
C ILE A 25 -0.60 21.46 -9.44
N GLU A 26 -1.87 21.29 -9.09
CA GLU A 26 -2.51 22.04 -8.03
C GLU A 26 -2.07 21.44 -6.69
N ASP A 27 -1.20 22.14 -5.98
CA ASP A 27 -0.76 21.78 -4.64
C ASP A 27 -1.80 22.26 -3.63
N ARG A 28 -2.49 21.29 -3.03
CA ARG A 28 -3.50 21.50 -1.98
C ARG A 28 -3.00 21.11 -0.59
N THR A 29 -1.68 21.15 -0.37
CA THR A 29 -1.10 20.86 0.96
C THR A 29 -1.67 21.78 2.03
N ASP A 30 -1.91 23.05 1.69
CA ASP A 30 -2.84 23.92 2.42
C ASP A 30 -4.18 23.98 1.66
N PRO A 31 -5.24 23.31 2.15
CA PRO A 31 -6.54 23.31 1.49
C PRO A 31 -7.17 24.70 1.36
N ARG A 32 -6.75 25.66 2.21
CA ARG A 32 -7.29 27.02 2.22
C ARG A 32 -6.62 27.93 1.19
N ASN A 33 -5.42 27.59 0.74
CA ASN A 33 -4.65 28.36 -0.23
C ASN A 33 -4.00 27.45 -1.27
N PRO A 34 -4.78 26.90 -2.21
CA PRO A 34 -4.24 26.05 -3.26
C PRO A 34 -3.30 26.85 -4.17
N THR A 35 -2.12 26.28 -4.45
CA THR A 35 -1.11 26.91 -5.31
C THR A 35 -0.81 26.03 -6.51
N TRP A 36 -0.39 26.64 -7.63
CA TRP A 36 0.08 25.89 -8.79
C TRP A 36 1.59 25.83 -8.79
N ARG A 37 2.14 24.63 -8.99
CA ARG A 37 3.60 24.45 -9.11
C ARG A 37 3.94 23.37 -10.11
N LYS A 38 5.13 23.48 -10.68
CA LYS A 38 5.73 22.40 -11.46
C LYS A 38 6.26 21.33 -10.52
N ALA A 39 5.94 20.08 -10.82
CA ALA A 39 6.44 18.92 -10.10
C ALA A 39 6.89 17.87 -11.11
N ARG A 40 8.05 17.27 -10.85
CA ARG A 40 8.51 16.10 -11.59
C ARG A 40 7.82 14.87 -11.05
N LEU A 41 6.88 14.32 -11.80
CA LEU A 41 6.08 13.16 -11.39
C LEU A 41 6.67 11.87 -11.96
N LEU A 42 6.82 10.87 -11.10
CA LEU A 42 7.24 9.53 -11.48
C LEU A 42 6.15 8.78 -12.27
N PHE A 43 4.88 9.03 -11.93
CA PHE A 43 3.72 8.44 -12.58
C PHE A 43 2.86 9.54 -13.18
N VAL A 44 2.62 9.44 -14.48
CA VAL A 44 1.72 10.31 -15.24
C VAL A 44 0.65 9.47 -15.93
N SER A 45 -0.46 10.10 -16.28
CA SER A 45 -1.50 9.48 -17.11
C SER A 45 -1.01 9.28 -18.55
N GLU A 46 -1.74 8.49 -19.34
CA GLU A 46 -1.47 8.32 -20.79
C GLU A 46 -1.44 9.67 -21.55
N ALA A 47 -2.13 10.70 -21.04
CA ALA A 47 -2.13 12.05 -21.61
C ALA A 47 -0.99 12.95 -21.08
N GLY A 48 -0.04 12.41 -20.31
CA GLY A 48 1.09 13.15 -19.73
C GLY A 48 0.75 14.02 -18.52
N GLY A 49 -0.52 14.09 -18.11
CA GLY A 49 -0.95 14.86 -16.94
C GLY A 49 -0.94 14.08 -15.62
N ALA A 50 -1.11 14.79 -14.51
CA ALA A 50 -1.19 14.21 -13.18
C ALA A 50 -2.38 13.25 -13.03
N ILE A 51 -2.14 12.14 -12.35
CA ILE A 51 -3.15 11.10 -12.15
C ILE A 51 -4.15 11.56 -11.10
N ARG A 52 -5.43 11.69 -11.51
CA ARG A 52 -6.53 12.06 -10.61
C ARG A 52 -7.20 10.83 -10.00
N ARG A 53 -7.70 10.96 -8.76
CA ARG A 53 -8.37 9.88 -8.01
C ARG A 53 -9.44 9.15 -8.83
N GLY A 54 -10.34 9.89 -9.49
CA GLY A 54 -11.44 9.31 -10.29
C GLY A 54 -10.99 8.57 -11.55
N SER A 55 -9.88 8.98 -12.16
CA SER A 55 -9.27 8.27 -13.28
C SER A 55 -8.56 6.99 -12.81
N TRP A 56 -8.02 7.02 -11.59
CA TRP A 56 -7.22 5.93 -11.03
C TRP A 56 -8.03 4.68 -10.70
N SER A 57 -9.26 4.81 -10.18
CA SER A 57 -10.14 3.66 -9.93
C SER A 57 -10.48 2.90 -11.23
N LYS A 58 -10.71 3.61 -12.33
CA LYS A 58 -10.94 3.01 -13.66
C LYS A 58 -9.70 2.31 -14.20
N VAL A 59 -8.52 2.88 -13.97
CA VAL A 59 -7.23 2.23 -14.33
C VAL A 59 -7.07 0.93 -13.54
N TRP A 60 -7.36 0.95 -12.24
CA TRP A 60 -7.28 -0.24 -11.39
C TRP A 60 -8.23 -1.36 -11.83
N ALA A 61 -9.50 -1.04 -12.09
CA ALA A 61 -10.48 -2.02 -12.57
C ALA A 61 -10.03 -2.70 -13.88
N ARG A 62 -9.44 -1.94 -14.81
CA ARG A 62 -8.84 -2.49 -16.03
C ARG A 62 -7.65 -3.41 -15.73
N HIS A 63 -6.82 -3.08 -14.74
CA HIS A 63 -5.73 -3.96 -14.32
C HIS A 63 -6.25 -5.26 -13.70
N VAL A 64 -7.25 -5.22 -12.83
CA VAL A 64 -7.89 -6.42 -12.27
C VAL A 64 -8.38 -7.35 -13.39
N GLN A 65 -9.07 -6.81 -14.39
CA GLN A 65 -9.53 -7.58 -15.56
C GLN A 65 -8.37 -8.20 -16.35
N ARG A 66 -7.31 -7.42 -16.64
CA ARG A 66 -6.12 -7.89 -17.36
C ARG A 66 -5.39 -8.99 -16.58
N THR A 67 -5.21 -8.82 -15.28
CA THR A 67 -4.60 -9.81 -14.40
C THR A 67 -5.41 -11.10 -14.38
N ASN A 68 -6.73 -11.02 -14.21
CA ASN A 68 -7.59 -12.21 -14.23
C ASN A 68 -7.56 -12.92 -15.58
N LYS A 69 -7.48 -12.18 -16.70
CA LYS A 69 -7.29 -12.76 -18.04
C LYS A 69 -5.94 -13.48 -18.16
N ALA A 70 -4.85 -12.87 -17.67
CA ALA A 70 -3.53 -13.49 -17.68
C ALA A 70 -3.47 -14.75 -16.80
N LEU A 71 -4.07 -14.70 -15.60
CA LEU A 71 -4.19 -15.86 -14.71
C LEU A 71 -4.98 -17.00 -15.36
N ALA A 72 -6.08 -16.69 -16.06
CA ALA A 72 -6.85 -17.67 -16.80
C ALA A 72 -6.03 -18.30 -17.94
N ALA A 73 -5.31 -17.49 -18.71
CA ALA A 73 -4.45 -17.97 -19.80
C ALA A 73 -3.30 -18.86 -19.28
N ALA A 74 -2.81 -18.60 -18.06
CA ALA A 74 -1.81 -19.42 -17.38
C ALA A 74 -2.40 -20.67 -16.69
N GLY A 75 -3.70 -20.92 -16.80
CA GLY A 75 -4.37 -22.06 -16.14
C GLY A 75 -4.49 -21.94 -14.62
N SER A 76 -4.25 -20.75 -14.04
CA SER A 76 -4.37 -20.53 -12.60
C SER A 76 -5.85 -20.57 -12.19
N PRO A 77 -6.20 -21.22 -11.05
CA PRO A 77 -7.54 -21.13 -10.49
C PRO A 77 -7.78 -19.80 -9.75
N LEU A 78 -6.73 -19.03 -9.47
CA LEU A 78 -6.82 -17.81 -8.67
C LEU A 78 -7.42 -16.65 -9.46
N ARG A 79 -8.25 -15.83 -8.81
CA ARG A 79 -8.79 -14.59 -9.38
C ARG A 79 -8.72 -13.49 -8.34
N VAL A 80 -8.39 -12.29 -8.81
CA VAL A 80 -8.53 -11.07 -8.03
C VAL A 80 -10.02 -10.69 -8.01
N PRO A 81 -10.62 -10.42 -6.83
CA PRO A 81 -12.01 -10.00 -6.71
C PRO A 81 -12.32 -8.75 -7.55
N ALA A 82 -13.52 -8.67 -8.12
CA ALA A 82 -13.91 -7.56 -8.98
C ALA A 82 -14.05 -6.22 -8.24
N ASP A 83 -14.35 -6.29 -6.95
CA ASP A 83 -14.46 -5.18 -6.00
C ASP A 83 -13.14 -4.85 -5.30
N ALA A 84 -12.06 -5.59 -5.59
CA ALA A 84 -10.75 -5.32 -5.01
C ALA A 84 -10.28 -3.90 -5.36
N THR A 85 -9.76 -3.21 -4.37
CA THR A 85 -9.28 -1.83 -4.43
C THR A 85 -7.79 -1.76 -4.14
N LEU A 86 -7.19 -0.60 -4.41
CA LEU A 86 -5.82 -0.32 -3.98
C LEU A 86 -5.68 -0.26 -2.45
N HIS A 87 -6.76 -0.02 -1.72
CA HIS A 87 -6.72 -0.05 -0.26
C HIS A 87 -6.45 -1.47 0.25
N ASP A 88 -6.84 -2.51 -0.50
CA ASP A 88 -6.57 -3.90 -0.14
C ASP A 88 -5.08 -4.24 -0.19
N LEU A 89 -4.29 -3.57 -1.05
CA LEU A 89 -2.84 -3.70 -1.02
C LEU A 89 -2.25 -3.15 0.29
N ARG A 90 -2.84 -2.08 0.83
CA ARG A 90 -2.45 -1.52 2.13
C ARG A 90 -2.86 -2.45 3.27
N HIS A 91 -4.06 -3.04 3.21
CA HIS A 91 -4.47 -4.08 4.16
C HIS A 91 -3.53 -5.28 4.11
N PHE A 92 -3.24 -5.81 2.93
CA PHE A 92 -2.31 -6.92 2.75
C PHE A 92 -0.93 -6.62 3.35
N TYR A 93 -0.38 -5.43 3.07
CA TYR A 93 0.91 -5.02 3.65
C TYR A 93 0.88 -4.98 5.19
N ALA A 94 -0.20 -4.46 5.78
CA ALA A 94 -0.37 -4.45 7.23
C ALA A 94 -0.46 -5.89 7.80
N SER A 95 -1.31 -6.74 7.21
CA SER A 95 -1.50 -8.13 7.62
C SER A 95 -0.21 -8.94 7.55
N VAL A 96 0.59 -8.77 6.49
CA VAL A 96 1.89 -9.43 6.35
C VAL A 96 2.84 -8.99 7.48
N LEU A 97 2.90 -7.69 7.79
CA LEU A 97 3.76 -7.22 8.88
C LEU A 97 3.34 -7.80 10.23
N ILE A 98 2.04 -7.81 10.53
CA ILE A 98 1.49 -8.29 11.80
C ILE A 98 1.76 -9.79 11.96
N LYS A 99 1.45 -10.58 10.93
CA LYS A 99 1.69 -12.04 10.91
C LYS A 99 3.16 -12.41 11.13
N HIS A 100 4.10 -11.51 10.81
CA HIS A 100 5.54 -11.71 11.05
C HIS A 100 6.04 -11.00 12.32
N GLY A 101 5.16 -10.78 13.30
CA GLY A 101 5.52 -10.26 14.63
C GLY A 101 5.89 -8.78 14.66
N ALA A 102 5.47 -7.97 13.68
CA ALA A 102 5.69 -6.53 13.77
C ALA A 102 4.85 -5.91 14.89
N SER A 103 5.48 -5.13 15.77
CA SER A 103 4.75 -4.38 16.78
C SER A 103 3.80 -3.34 16.18
N VAL A 104 2.72 -3.04 16.90
CA VAL A 104 1.72 -2.01 16.55
C VAL A 104 2.39 -0.69 16.15
N LYS A 105 3.40 -0.25 16.91
CA LYS A 105 4.17 0.97 16.64
C LYS A 105 4.93 0.91 15.31
N LYS A 106 5.49 -0.25 14.95
CA LYS A 106 6.16 -0.46 13.67
C LYS A 106 5.15 -0.37 12.53
N VAL A 107 4.02 -1.06 12.63
CA VAL A 107 2.94 -1.04 11.62
C VAL A 107 2.38 0.38 11.45
N GLN A 108 2.04 1.07 12.54
CA GLN A 108 1.57 2.46 12.54
C GLN A 108 2.53 3.38 11.78
N ARG A 109 3.83 3.33 12.10
CA ARG A 109 4.85 4.15 11.44
C ARG A 109 5.00 3.82 9.95
N ARG A 110 4.88 2.54 9.58
CA ARG A 110 4.95 2.10 8.17
C ARG A 110 3.73 2.54 7.37
N LEU A 111 2.55 2.56 7.98
CA LEU A 111 1.31 2.99 7.36
C LEU A 111 1.17 4.53 7.36
N GLY A 112 1.89 5.24 8.22
CA GLY A 112 1.79 6.70 8.35
C GLY A 112 0.52 7.13 9.10
N HIS A 113 0.00 6.28 9.99
CA HIS A 113 -1.13 6.66 10.84
C HIS A 113 -0.68 7.68 11.89
N ALA A 114 -1.41 8.79 11.98
CA ALA A 114 -1.12 9.86 12.94
C ALA A 114 -1.25 9.39 14.40
N LYS A 115 -2.14 8.44 14.66
CA LYS A 115 -2.39 7.86 15.99
C LYS A 115 -2.25 6.33 15.94
N PRO A 116 -1.70 5.69 17.00
CA PRO A 116 -1.67 4.24 17.13
C PRO A 116 -3.06 3.59 17.12
N SER A 117 -4.07 4.28 17.69
CA SER A 117 -5.45 3.77 17.79
C SER A 117 -6.01 3.37 16.42
N ILE A 118 -5.77 4.15 15.37
CA ILE A 118 -6.19 3.82 13.99
C ILE A 118 -5.69 2.44 13.55
N THR A 119 -4.48 2.05 13.99
CA THR A 119 -3.91 0.74 13.65
C THR A 119 -4.54 -0.38 14.47
N LEU A 120 -4.77 -0.13 15.76
CA LEU A 120 -5.45 -1.08 16.64
C LEU A 120 -6.90 -1.29 16.20
N ASP A 121 -7.66 -0.22 16.01
CA ASP A 121 -9.06 -0.25 15.58
C ASP A 121 -9.25 -1.06 14.28
N LEU A 122 -8.30 -0.96 13.35
CA LEU A 122 -8.39 -1.63 12.03
C LEU A 122 -7.80 -3.03 11.99
N TYR A 123 -6.80 -3.35 12.82
CA TYR A 123 -5.99 -4.56 12.66
C TYR A 123 -5.78 -5.37 13.94
N VAL A 124 -6.34 -4.96 15.09
CA VAL A 124 -6.14 -5.68 16.38
C VAL A 124 -6.48 -7.16 16.27
N HIS A 125 -7.54 -7.50 15.53
CA HIS A 125 -7.99 -8.87 15.28
C HIS A 125 -6.99 -9.75 14.51
N LEU A 126 -5.89 -9.19 14.01
CA LEU A 126 -4.81 -9.93 13.36
C LEU A 126 -3.65 -10.26 14.30
N TRP A 127 -3.59 -9.65 15.48
CA TRP A 127 -2.70 -10.12 16.54
C TRP A 127 -3.38 -11.30 17.23
N GLU A 128 -2.65 -12.40 17.35
CA GLU A 128 -3.09 -13.55 18.13
C GLU A 128 -3.07 -13.13 19.61
N ASP A 129 -4.20 -13.31 20.30
CA ASP A 129 -4.26 -13.20 21.75
C ASP A 129 -3.76 -14.53 22.32
N ASP A 130 -2.53 -14.53 22.85
CA ASP A 130 -1.95 -15.71 23.50
C ASP A 130 -1.68 -15.39 24.98
N GLU A 131 -2.77 -15.44 25.77
CA GLU A 131 -2.72 -15.23 27.22
C GLU A 131 -1.87 -16.32 27.91
N ASP A 132 -1.89 -17.54 27.38
CA ASP A 132 -1.12 -18.68 27.89
C ASP A 132 0.39 -18.50 27.64
N GLU A 133 0.80 -18.05 26.45
CA GLU A 133 2.20 -17.70 26.16
C GLU A 133 2.71 -16.58 27.08
N THR A 134 1.84 -15.63 27.45
CA THR A 134 2.20 -14.52 28.35
C THR A 134 2.53 -15.03 29.76
N ALA A 135 1.73 -15.96 30.29
CA ALA A 135 1.99 -16.56 31.60
C ALA A 135 3.29 -17.38 31.59
N GLU A 136 3.49 -18.23 30.59
CA GLU A 136 4.71 -19.05 30.44
C GLU A 136 5.98 -18.20 30.32
N LEU A 137 5.90 -17.06 29.61
CA LEU A 137 7.04 -16.16 29.41
C LEU A 137 7.41 -15.42 30.70
N ILE A 138 6.43 -15.07 31.53
CA ILE A 138 6.67 -14.51 32.87
C ILE A 138 7.31 -15.56 33.77
N ASP A 139 6.80 -16.79 33.79
CA ASP A 139 7.37 -17.88 34.59
C ASP A 139 8.83 -18.17 34.20
N LYS A 140 9.15 -18.13 32.90
CA LYS A 140 10.52 -18.31 32.38
C LYS A 140 11.51 -17.21 32.79
N ILE A 141 11.03 -16.01 33.13
CA ILE A 141 11.88 -14.89 33.58
C ILE A 141 12.02 -14.92 35.12
N LEU A 142 11.00 -15.39 35.82
CA LEU A 142 10.96 -15.42 37.29
C LEU A 142 11.62 -16.67 37.89
N CYS A 143 11.73 -17.77 37.13
CA CYS A 143 12.42 -19.00 37.50
C CYS A 143 13.81 -19.11 36.86
#